data_AF-A0A2B3U9N3-F1
#
_entry.id   AF-A0A2B3U9N3-F1
#
_cell.length_a   1.000
_cell.length_b   1.000
_cell.length_c   1.000
_cell.angle_alpha   90.00
_cell.angle_beta   90.00
_cell.angle_gamma   90.00
#
_symmetry.space_group_name_H-M   'P 1'
#
loop_
_entity.id
_entity.type
_entity.pdbx_description
1 polymer ?
#
loop_
_entity_poly.entity_id
_entity_poly.type
_entity_poly.pdbx_seq_one_letter_code
_entity_poly.pdbx_strand_id
1 'polypeptide(L)'
;MTVATYEVEKQFLTYVKKIQNYGEALSLMFWDLRTGAPKKGVDQRSEVIGMLSSEVFVMSTSDEMGNYLTELEALIREDKLSETTKKMVEECRKEYDRNKKIPQAEYEAYVKLEAKAESVWEEAREKSDFEMFRPYLEQIVEFKKKFITYWGYETYKYNTLLDMYEPGITVEVLDHVFGQLRERIVPLVKEISESQKRLKTSALSEHFSKEKQKNFTLELLKQLNYDFEAGRLDETVHPFEITLNRGDVRITTRYDEKDFRMAVFGTIHECGHAVYEQNIAEKFEGTPLCSGTSMGIHESQSLFFENFIGRNKSFWKKNYDLLKEYSDGQFNDISVDEFYDAINESKPSFIRIEADELTYPLHVMVRYELEKELFDGTLQVKDLPAAWNDKMEAYLGIRPENDAEGVLQDVHWAGGSFGYFPSYALGYMYAAQFKERMVKDIPNFDALLEEGNVTPIREWLTENIHQYGKTKKPLEILEDVTGEGLNANYLADYLEAKYKEIYEL
;
A
#
# COMPACT_ATOMS: atom_id res chain seq x y z
N MET A 1 0.56 -14.88 39.61
CA MET A 1 1.37 -13.68 39.30
C MET A 1 1.54 -12.84 40.56
N THR A 2 2.69 -12.19 40.76
CA THR A 2 2.95 -11.34 41.95
C THR A 2 2.41 -9.92 41.71
N VAL A 3 2.18 -9.15 42.78
CA VAL A 3 1.70 -7.75 42.70
C VAL A 3 2.61 -6.87 41.85
N ALA A 4 3.94 -7.09 41.91
CA ALA A 4 4.91 -6.34 41.12
C ALA A 4 4.82 -6.63 39.60
N THR A 5 4.54 -7.88 39.20
CA THR A 5 4.34 -8.26 37.80
C THR A 5 3.17 -7.50 37.17
N TYR A 6 2.05 -7.38 37.89
CA TYR A 6 0.88 -6.64 37.39
C TYR A 6 1.13 -5.13 37.28
N GLU A 7 2.01 -4.58 38.12
CA GLU A 7 2.28 -3.14 38.13
C GLU A 7 3.14 -2.72 36.93
N VAL A 8 4.21 -3.47 36.60
CA VAL A 8 5.07 -3.13 35.44
C VAL A 8 4.33 -3.29 34.11
N GLU A 9 3.52 -4.35 33.96
CA GLU A 9 2.68 -4.54 32.77
C GLU A 9 1.71 -3.38 32.61
N LYS A 10 1.01 -3.00 33.68
CA LYS A 10 0.05 -1.88 33.65
C LYS A 10 0.73 -0.54 33.29
N GLN A 11 1.92 -0.28 33.82
CA GLN A 11 2.68 0.93 33.51
C GLN A 11 3.11 0.97 32.04
N PHE A 12 3.65 -0.13 31.52
CA PHE A 12 3.98 -0.28 30.10
C PHE A 12 2.77 -0.06 29.20
N LEU A 13 1.63 -0.71 29.48
CA LEU A 13 0.40 -0.54 28.69
C LEU A 13 -0.08 0.91 28.68
N THR A 14 -0.01 1.59 29.83
CA THR A 14 -0.35 3.02 29.93
C THR A 14 0.61 3.87 29.10
N TYR A 15 1.90 3.57 29.14
CA TYR A 15 2.95 4.27 28.40
C TYR A 15 2.77 4.11 26.89
N VAL A 16 2.52 2.88 26.43
CA VAL A 16 2.26 2.56 25.02
C VAL A 16 0.98 3.22 24.54
N LYS A 17 -0.12 3.17 25.30
CA LYS A 17 -1.38 3.86 24.94
C LYS A 17 -1.16 5.36 24.79
N LYS A 18 -0.33 5.99 25.64
CA LYS A 18 0.03 7.41 25.49
C LYS A 18 0.74 7.69 24.16
N ILE A 19 1.67 6.81 23.73
CA ILE A 19 2.31 6.92 22.41
C ILE A 19 1.26 6.82 21.29
N GLN A 20 0.34 5.85 21.37
CA GLN A 20 -0.70 5.69 20.35
C GLN A 20 -1.63 6.90 20.26
N ASN A 21 -1.99 7.52 21.39
CA ASN A 21 -2.80 8.74 21.40
C ASN A 21 -2.08 9.94 20.73
N TYR A 22 -0.75 10.03 20.85
CA TYR A 22 0.01 11.01 20.05
C TYR A 22 -0.01 10.66 18.56
N GLY A 23 0.08 9.37 18.23
CA GLY A 23 -0.07 8.86 16.86
C GLY A 23 -1.39 9.29 16.23
N GLU A 24 -2.51 9.15 16.94
CA GLU A 24 -3.83 9.62 16.48
C GLU A 24 -3.84 11.13 16.16
N ALA A 25 -3.29 11.96 17.06
CA ALA A 25 -3.21 13.40 16.84
C ALA A 25 -2.35 13.75 15.62
N LEU A 26 -1.25 13.03 15.42
CA LEU A 26 -0.40 13.16 14.24
C LEU A 26 -1.16 12.78 12.97
N SER A 27 -1.81 11.61 12.94
CA SER A 27 -2.63 11.15 11.81
C SER A 27 -3.70 12.16 11.41
N LEU A 28 -4.42 12.73 12.40
CA LEU A 28 -5.43 13.76 12.12
C LEU A 28 -4.82 15.01 11.49
N MET A 29 -3.65 15.46 11.97
CA MET A 29 -2.97 16.63 11.40
C MET A 29 -2.46 16.38 9.99
N PHE A 30 -1.96 15.17 9.70
CA PHE A 30 -1.57 14.75 8.36
C PHE A 30 -2.77 14.71 7.42
N TRP A 31 -3.88 14.12 7.86
CA TRP A 31 -5.14 14.13 7.10
C TRP A 31 -5.59 15.56 6.80
N ASP A 32 -5.65 16.45 7.80
CA ASP A 32 -6.12 17.83 7.63
C ASP A 32 -5.24 18.64 6.65
N LEU A 33 -3.92 18.39 6.65
CA LEU A 33 -2.98 18.97 5.68
C LEU A 33 -3.30 18.58 4.23
N ARG A 34 -4.00 17.46 4.00
CA ARG A 34 -4.32 16.93 2.68
C ARG A 34 -5.78 17.15 2.26
N THR A 35 -6.64 17.62 3.16
CA THR A 35 -8.10 17.71 2.93
C THR A 35 -8.71 19.10 3.18
N GLY A 36 -7.94 20.09 3.63
CA GLY A 36 -8.48 21.44 3.77
C GLY A 36 -7.68 22.47 4.53
N ALA A 37 -6.51 22.12 5.10
CA ALA A 37 -5.70 23.05 5.86
C ALA A 37 -5.40 24.36 5.07
N PRO A 38 -5.67 25.55 5.66
CA PRO A 38 -5.34 26.81 5.00
C PRO A 38 -3.84 26.94 4.74
N LYS A 39 -3.45 27.32 3.52
CA LYS A 39 -2.04 27.42 3.09
C LYS A 39 -1.14 28.22 4.03
N LYS A 40 -1.65 29.31 4.63
CA LYS A 40 -0.90 30.16 5.58
C LYS A 40 -0.63 29.50 6.95
N GLY A 41 -1.32 28.40 7.27
CA GLY A 41 -1.13 27.66 8.51
C GLY A 41 -0.19 26.46 8.39
N VAL A 42 0.28 26.13 7.18
CA VAL A 42 1.09 24.94 6.91
C VAL A 42 2.41 24.95 7.68
N ASP A 43 3.11 26.09 7.72
CA ASP A 43 4.40 26.21 8.44
C ASP A 43 4.23 25.89 9.93
N GLN A 44 3.29 26.56 10.60
CA GLN A 44 3.01 26.33 12.02
C GLN A 44 2.51 24.90 12.28
N ARG A 45 1.70 24.34 11.38
CA ARG A 45 1.22 22.95 11.49
C ARG A 45 2.39 21.97 11.41
N SER A 46 3.32 22.20 10.50
CA SER A 46 4.52 21.38 10.32
C SER A 46 5.41 21.41 11.57
N GLU A 47 5.54 22.57 12.22
CA GLU A 47 6.24 22.68 13.52
C GLU A 47 5.57 21.85 14.62
N VAL A 48 4.22 21.88 14.71
CA VAL A 48 3.47 21.11 15.72
C VAL A 48 3.61 19.61 15.46
N ILE A 49 3.51 19.18 14.20
CA ILE A 49 3.75 17.78 13.79
C ILE A 49 5.17 17.37 14.20
N GLY A 50 6.18 18.16 13.85
CA GLY A 50 7.59 17.87 14.19
C GLY A 50 7.82 17.73 15.69
N MET A 51 7.22 18.61 16.51
CA MET A 51 7.31 18.53 17.97
C MET A 51 6.65 17.25 18.52
N LEU A 52 5.42 16.93 18.09
CA LEU A 52 4.71 15.74 18.57
C LEU A 52 5.38 14.44 18.11
N SER A 53 5.88 14.38 16.88
CA SER A 53 6.69 13.26 16.38
C SER A 53 7.98 13.09 17.19
N SER A 54 8.62 14.20 17.59
CA SER A 54 9.81 14.17 18.46
C SER A 54 9.48 13.60 19.84
N GLU A 55 8.36 13.97 20.44
CA GLU A 55 7.93 13.40 21.73
C GLU A 55 7.68 11.88 21.62
N VAL A 56 7.02 11.44 20.55
CA VAL A 56 6.82 10.00 20.26
C VAL A 56 8.16 9.27 20.14
N PHE A 57 9.12 9.84 19.38
CA PHE A 57 10.45 9.26 19.19
C PHE A 57 11.25 9.18 20.51
N VAL A 58 11.23 10.25 21.31
CA VAL A 58 11.90 10.28 22.62
C VAL A 58 11.30 9.23 23.53
N MET A 59 9.97 9.12 23.59
CA MET A 59 9.31 8.10 24.40
C MET A 59 9.68 6.68 23.95
N SER A 60 9.63 6.41 22.64
CA SER A 60 9.88 5.07 22.07
C SER A 60 11.34 4.63 22.15
N THR A 61 12.30 5.54 22.39
CA THR A 61 13.74 5.25 22.51
C THR A 61 14.33 5.53 23.90
N SER A 62 13.48 5.93 24.84
CA SER A 62 13.85 6.30 26.21
C SER A 62 14.39 5.11 27.02
N ASP A 63 15.21 5.41 28.03
CA ASP A 63 15.66 4.38 28.99
C ASP A 63 14.47 3.80 29.77
N GLU A 64 13.40 4.58 29.97
CA GLU A 64 12.15 4.12 30.58
C GLU A 64 11.50 3.00 29.74
N MET A 65 11.33 3.21 28.43
CA MET A 65 10.85 2.17 27.51
C MET A 65 11.78 0.94 27.53
N GLY A 66 13.10 1.16 27.47
CA GLY A 66 14.08 0.06 27.52
C GLY A 66 14.00 -0.79 28.80
N ASN A 67 13.75 -0.15 29.94
CA ASN A 67 13.55 -0.83 31.23
C ASN A 67 12.25 -1.65 31.24
N TYR A 68 11.13 -1.09 30.79
CA TYR A 68 9.86 -1.83 30.67
C TYR A 68 10.04 -3.09 29.81
N LEU A 69 10.64 -2.94 28.63
CA LEU A 69 10.85 -4.06 27.71
C LEU A 69 11.72 -5.15 28.35
N THR A 70 12.82 -4.78 29.00
CA THR A 70 13.74 -5.73 29.65
C THR A 70 13.07 -6.51 30.78
N GLU A 71 12.30 -5.83 31.64
CA GLU A 71 11.57 -6.47 32.73
C GLU A 71 10.45 -7.38 32.21
N LEU A 72 9.70 -6.94 31.21
CA LEU A 72 8.63 -7.72 30.60
C LEU A 72 9.19 -8.95 29.88
N GLU A 73 10.30 -8.85 29.14
CA GLU A 73 10.98 -10.00 28.51
C GLU A 73 11.43 -11.06 29.52
N ALA A 74 11.78 -10.68 30.75
CA ALA A 74 12.03 -11.64 31.83
C ALA A 74 10.74 -12.36 32.24
N LEU A 75 9.62 -11.64 32.34
CA LEU A 75 8.30 -12.20 32.67
C LEU A 75 7.72 -13.07 31.54
N ILE A 76 8.03 -12.78 30.28
CA ILE A 76 7.68 -13.63 29.12
C ILE A 76 8.35 -15.01 29.27
N ARG A 77 9.63 -15.05 29.64
CA ARG A 77 10.39 -16.30 29.85
C ARG A 77 9.84 -17.16 30.98
N GLU A 78 9.14 -16.54 31.93
CA GLU A 78 8.46 -17.22 33.04
C GLU A 78 7.00 -17.58 32.72
N ASP A 79 6.54 -17.34 31.49
CA ASP A 79 5.16 -17.53 31.02
C ASP A 79 4.11 -16.83 31.89
N LYS A 80 4.42 -15.61 32.33
CA LYS A 80 3.57 -14.82 33.24
C LYS A 80 2.73 -13.74 32.57
N LEU A 81 2.82 -13.59 31.24
CA LEU A 81 2.15 -12.53 30.49
C LEU A 81 1.18 -13.12 29.46
N SER A 82 0.14 -12.35 29.10
CA SER A 82 -0.79 -12.73 28.03
C SER A 82 -0.09 -12.72 26.67
N GLU A 83 -0.60 -13.49 25.70
CA GLU A 83 -0.09 -13.47 24.32
C GLU A 83 -0.15 -12.07 23.69
N THR A 84 -1.20 -11.29 23.96
CA THR A 84 -1.31 -9.90 23.49
C THR A 84 -0.18 -9.04 24.05
N THR A 85 0.13 -9.17 25.35
CA THR A 85 1.23 -8.43 25.97
C THR A 85 2.57 -8.85 25.39
N LYS A 86 2.79 -10.16 25.19
CA LYS A 86 4.01 -10.68 24.54
C LYS A 86 4.23 -10.02 23.18
N LYS A 87 3.18 -9.98 22.34
CA LYS A 87 3.24 -9.37 21.00
C LYS A 87 3.48 -7.86 21.04
N MET A 88 2.88 -7.12 21.97
CA MET A 88 3.19 -5.70 22.15
C MET A 88 4.65 -5.46 22.53
N VAL A 89 5.19 -6.29 23.42
CA VAL A 89 6.60 -6.21 23.83
C VAL A 89 7.52 -6.51 22.64
N GLU A 90 7.22 -7.54 21.84
CA GLU A 90 7.96 -7.87 20.61
C GLU A 90 7.98 -6.69 19.62
N GLU A 91 6.83 -6.10 19.33
CA GLU A 91 6.72 -4.96 18.40
C GLU A 91 7.45 -3.73 18.94
N CYS A 92 7.22 -3.35 20.21
CA CYS A 92 7.91 -2.22 20.82
C CYS A 92 9.43 -2.45 20.93
N ARG A 93 9.88 -3.69 21.17
CA ARG A 93 11.30 -4.06 21.17
C ARG A 93 11.92 -3.89 19.78
N LYS A 94 11.27 -4.38 18.73
CA LYS A 94 11.72 -4.21 17.35
C LYS A 94 11.94 -2.72 17.04
N GLU A 95 10.95 -1.89 17.34
CA GLU A 95 11.01 -0.45 17.14
C GLU A 95 12.10 0.22 17.97
N TYR A 96 12.19 -0.12 19.26
CA TYR A 96 13.21 0.41 20.17
C TYR A 96 14.62 0.12 19.65
N ASP A 97 14.92 -1.15 19.36
CA ASP A 97 16.25 -1.57 18.94
C ASP A 97 16.63 -0.95 17.59
N ARG A 98 15.67 -0.83 16.66
CA ARG A 98 15.89 -0.20 15.36
C ARG A 98 16.24 1.28 15.50
N ASN A 99 15.46 2.01 16.28
CA ASN A 99 15.61 3.45 16.41
C ASN A 99 16.82 3.83 17.27
N LYS A 100 17.12 3.05 18.34
CA LYS A 100 18.26 3.28 19.23
C LYS A 100 19.62 3.11 18.54
N LYS A 101 19.69 2.34 17.45
CA LYS A 101 20.91 2.12 16.66
C LYS A 101 21.32 3.35 15.84
N ILE A 102 20.41 4.29 15.57
CA ILE A 102 20.71 5.48 14.77
C ILE A 102 21.08 6.64 15.70
N PRO A 103 22.22 7.32 15.48
CA PRO A 103 22.53 8.53 16.23
C PRO A 103 21.48 9.62 15.97
N GLN A 104 20.93 10.21 17.03
CA GLN A 104 19.86 11.21 16.96
C GLN A 104 20.17 12.35 15.96
N ALA A 105 21.37 12.92 16.02
CA ALA A 105 21.77 14.03 15.15
C ALA A 105 21.76 13.64 13.66
N GLU A 106 22.02 12.38 13.33
CA GLU A 106 21.97 11.89 11.94
C GLU A 106 20.54 11.68 11.48
N TYR A 107 19.69 11.13 12.34
CA TYR A 107 18.26 11.00 12.07
C TYR A 107 17.62 12.37 11.82
N GLU A 108 17.90 13.36 12.67
CA GLU A 108 17.39 14.74 12.49
C GLU A 108 17.88 15.38 11.18
N ALA A 109 19.14 15.14 10.80
CA ALA A 109 19.68 15.63 9.53
C ALA A 109 19.00 14.97 8.33
N TYR A 110 18.74 13.66 8.43
CA TYR A 110 18.06 12.88 7.40
C TYR A 110 16.60 13.33 7.21
N VAL A 111 15.84 13.51 8.29
CA VAL A 111 14.44 14.00 8.21
C VAL A 111 14.37 15.39 7.57
N LYS A 112 15.31 16.29 7.90
CA LYS A 112 15.40 17.62 7.25
C LYS A 112 15.72 17.51 5.76
N LEU A 113 16.55 16.53 5.39
CA LEU A 113 16.89 16.27 4.00
C LEU A 113 15.65 15.77 3.23
N GLU A 114 14.90 14.81 3.75
CA GLU A 114 13.67 14.28 3.12
C GLU A 114 12.65 15.40 2.86
N ALA A 115 12.33 16.23 3.86
CA ALA A 115 11.38 17.33 3.70
C ALA A 115 11.80 18.32 2.60
N LYS A 116 13.10 18.60 2.48
CA LYS A 116 13.64 19.46 1.43
C LYS A 116 13.64 18.76 0.07
N ALA A 117 13.97 17.46 0.05
CA ALA A 117 14.04 16.66 -1.16
C ALA A 117 12.67 16.47 -1.79
N GLU A 118 11.61 16.24 -1.00
CA GLU A 118 10.24 16.13 -1.48
C GLU A 118 9.76 17.43 -2.15
N SER A 119 10.00 18.58 -1.52
CA SER A 119 9.67 19.89 -2.13
C SER A 119 10.44 20.14 -3.43
N VAL A 120 11.73 19.79 -3.48
CA VAL A 120 12.52 19.91 -4.71
C VAL A 120 12.07 18.92 -5.78
N TRP A 121 11.66 17.71 -5.38
CA TRP A 121 11.15 16.68 -6.28
C TRP A 121 9.85 17.14 -6.96
N GLU A 122 8.94 17.80 -6.24
CA GLU A 122 7.71 18.35 -6.83
C GLU A 122 8.05 19.32 -7.98
N GLU A 123 8.97 20.26 -7.75
CA GLU A 123 9.43 21.23 -8.75
C GLU A 123 10.20 20.55 -9.90
N ALA A 124 11.07 19.59 -9.57
CA ALA A 124 11.84 18.83 -10.55
C ALA A 124 10.92 18.02 -11.48
N ARG A 125 9.88 17.37 -10.93
CA ARG A 125 8.89 16.61 -11.69
C ARG A 125 8.09 17.52 -12.61
N GLU A 126 7.61 18.68 -12.12
CA GLU A 126 6.88 19.65 -12.94
C GLU A 126 7.74 20.14 -14.13
N LYS A 127 9.03 20.33 -13.90
CA LYS A 127 9.98 20.81 -14.93
C LYS A 127 10.62 19.69 -15.75
N SER A 128 10.36 18.43 -15.41
CA SER A 128 11.08 17.27 -15.95
C SER A 128 12.62 17.43 -15.87
N ASP A 129 13.14 17.88 -14.72
CA ASP A 129 14.56 18.18 -14.51
C ASP A 129 15.15 17.30 -13.41
N PHE A 130 15.66 16.12 -13.78
CA PHE A 130 16.27 15.20 -12.79
C PHE A 130 17.52 15.80 -12.13
N GLU A 131 18.27 16.65 -12.82
CA GLU A 131 19.51 17.24 -12.29
C GLU A 131 19.24 18.16 -11.09
N MET A 132 18.03 18.74 -11.02
CA MET A 132 17.57 19.49 -9.85
C MET A 132 17.41 18.60 -8.60
N PHE A 133 16.89 17.39 -8.77
CA PHE A 133 16.61 16.44 -7.69
C PHE A 133 17.82 15.56 -7.35
N ARG A 134 18.69 15.24 -8.32
CA ARG A 134 19.83 14.32 -8.17
C ARG A 134 20.67 14.56 -6.91
N PRO A 135 21.11 15.79 -6.57
CA PRO A 135 21.96 16.00 -5.39
C PRO A 135 21.29 15.61 -4.07
N TYR A 136 19.96 15.69 -4.01
CA TYR A 136 19.19 15.29 -2.83
C TYR A 136 19.06 13.77 -2.78
N LEU A 137 18.73 13.14 -3.91
CA LEU A 137 18.63 11.70 -4.01
C LEU A 137 19.97 11.01 -3.69
N GLU A 138 21.09 11.57 -4.11
CA GLU A 138 22.45 11.10 -3.75
C GLU A 138 22.66 11.08 -2.22
N GLN A 139 22.30 12.17 -1.54
CA GLN A 139 22.41 12.25 -0.08
C GLN A 139 21.45 11.27 0.63
N ILE A 140 20.22 11.11 0.14
CA ILE A 140 19.25 10.17 0.73
C ILE A 140 19.78 8.74 0.61
N VAL A 141 20.27 8.34 -0.56
CA VAL A 141 20.87 7.01 -0.77
C VAL A 141 22.09 6.81 0.12
N GLU A 142 22.93 7.83 0.30
CA GLU A 142 24.07 7.77 1.22
C GLU A 142 23.63 7.57 2.69
N PHE A 143 22.65 8.33 3.16
CA PHE A 143 22.08 8.15 4.50
C PHE A 143 21.49 6.76 4.70
N LYS A 144 20.70 6.26 3.74
CA LYS A 144 20.14 4.91 3.82
C LYS A 144 21.23 3.84 3.84
N LYS A 145 22.26 3.95 2.99
CA LYS A 145 23.43 3.06 3.04
C LYS A 145 24.10 3.08 4.42
N LYS A 146 24.22 4.26 5.02
CA LYS A 146 24.76 4.42 6.37
C LYS A 146 23.86 3.77 7.43
N PHE A 147 22.55 3.98 7.37
CA PHE A 147 21.61 3.38 8.31
C PHE A 147 21.57 1.85 8.22
N ILE A 148 21.71 1.27 7.02
CA ILE A 148 21.88 -0.18 6.85
C ILE A 148 23.10 -0.68 7.66
N THR A 149 24.20 0.09 7.75
CA THR A 149 25.34 -0.30 8.58
C THR A 149 25.05 -0.28 10.08
N TYR A 150 24.14 0.60 10.54
CA TYR A 150 23.70 0.64 11.93
C TYR A 150 22.77 -0.50 12.27
N TRP A 151 21.80 -0.80 11.39
CA TRP A 151 20.83 -1.86 11.61
C TRP A 151 21.45 -3.25 11.48
N GLY A 152 22.38 -3.41 10.54
CA GLY A 152 22.98 -4.68 10.15
C GLY A 152 22.21 -5.35 9.01
N TYR A 153 22.88 -6.30 8.34
CA TYR A 153 22.33 -7.15 7.29
C TYR A 153 23.06 -8.49 7.32
N GLU A 154 22.42 -9.55 6.80
CA GLU A 154 23.00 -10.89 6.72
C GLU A 154 23.53 -11.21 5.33
N THR A 155 22.66 -11.13 4.31
CA THR A 155 22.99 -11.41 2.90
C THR A 155 23.02 -10.13 2.07
N TYR A 156 21.86 -9.69 1.57
CA TYR A 156 21.72 -8.48 0.78
C TYR A 156 21.47 -7.26 1.68
N LYS A 157 22.16 -6.16 1.40
CA LYS A 157 21.94 -4.88 2.11
C LYS A 157 20.52 -4.38 1.97
N TYR A 158 19.93 -4.62 0.80
CA TYR A 158 18.57 -4.23 0.50
C TYR A 158 17.52 -4.97 1.36
N ASN A 159 17.82 -6.16 1.88
CA ASN A 159 16.93 -6.90 2.79
C ASN A 159 16.60 -6.10 4.05
N THR A 160 17.53 -5.29 4.56
CA THR A 160 17.29 -4.42 5.73
C THR A 160 16.23 -3.35 5.43
N LEU A 161 16.13 -2.88 4.19
CA LEU A 161 15.12 -1.92 3.77
C LEU A 161 13.78 -2.59 3.47
N LEU A 162 13.81 -3.80 2.88
CA LEU A 162 12.62 -4.62 2.68
C LEU A 162 11.93 -4.94 4.02
N ASP A 163 12.69 -5.35 5.04
CA ASP A 163 12.14 -5.72 6.36
C ASP A 163 11.40 -4.57 7.09
N MET A 164 11.62 -3.31 6.66
CA MET A 164 10.87 -2.17 7.18
C MET A 164 9.39 -2.22 6.83
N TYR A 165 9.07 -2.78 5.66
CA TYR A 165 7.73 -2.79 5.10
C TYR A 165 7.15 -4.21 5.07
N GLU A 166 7.99 -5.20 4.74
CA GLU A 166 7.64 -6.62 4.59
C GLU A 166 8.53 -7.51 5.46
N PRO A 167 8.28 -7.60 6.78
CA PRO A 167 9.11 -8.40 7.66
C PRO A 167 9.19 -9.87 7.20
N GLY A 168 10.41 -10.35 6.97
CA GLY A 168 10.68 -11.71 6.49
C GLY A 168 10.75 -11.90 4.98
N ILE A 169 10.43 -10.88 4.17
CA ILE A 169 10.69 -10.92 2.71
C ILE A 169 12.14 -10.54 2.42
N THR A 170 12.76 -11.25 1.49
CA THR A 170 14.15 -11.03 1.07
C THR A 170 14.28 -10.89 -0.44
N VAL A 171 15.43 -10.38 -0.89
CA VAL A 171 15.83 -10.32 -2.31
C VAL A 171 15.72 -11.69 -2.96
N GLU A 172 16.13 -12.74 -2.28
CA GLU A 172 16.08 -14.11 -2.81
C GLU A 172 14.64 -14.57 -3.09
N VAL A 173 13.71 -14.25 -2.18
CA VAL A 173 12.28 -14.53 -2.37
C VAL A 173 11.73 -13.69 -3.53
N LEU A 174 12.01 -12.38 -3.55
CA LEU A 174 11.54 -11.46 -4.59
C LEU A 174 12.06 -11.83 -5.98
N ASP A 175 13.36 -12.12 -6.11
CA ASP A 175 13.96 -12.52 -7.39
C ASP A 175 13.31 -13.80 -7.94
N HIS A 176 12.94 -14.74 -7.07
CA HIS A 176 12.23 -15.94 -7.46
C HIS A 176 10.80 -15.64 -7.96
N VAL A 177 9.98 -14.97 -7.15
CA VAL A 177 8.55 -14.77 -7.45
C VAL A 177 8.34 -13.74 -8.57
N PHE A 178 9.17 -12.70 -8.64
CA PHE A 178 9.13 -11.73 -9.73
C PHE A 178 9.64 -12.35 -11.03
N GLY A 179 10.64 -13.24 -10.96
CA GLY A 179 11.08 -14.02 -12.11
C GLY A 179 9.95 -14.84 -12.71
N GLN A 180 9.26 -15.63 -11.87
CA GLN A 180 8.11 -16.45 -12.29
C GLN A 180 6.99 -15.62 -12.93
N LEU A 181 6.64 -14.49 -12.31
CA LEU A 181 5.58 -13.63 -12.85
C LEU A 181 6.01 -12.98 -14.17
N ARG A 182 7.21 -12.40 -14.22
CA ARG A 182 7.72 -11.70 -15.42
C ARG A 182 7.80 -12.61 -16.65
N GLU A 183 8.24 -13.86 -16.48
CA GLU A 183 8.35 -14.83 -17.57
C GLU A 183 7.00 -15.13 -18.25
N ARG A 184 5.88 -14.92 -17.55
CA ARG A 184 4.53 -15.17 -18.03
C ARG A 184 3.82 -13.89 -18.51
N ILE A 185 3.98 -12.80 -17.76
CA ILE A 185 3.27 -11.54 -18.03
C ILE A 185 3.86 -10.78 -19.22
N VAL A 186 5.19 -10.73 -19.39
CA VAL A 186 5.81 -10.00 -20.51
C VAL A 186 5.38 -10.56 -21.87
N PRO A 187 5.38 -11.89 -22.12
CA PRO A 187 4.82 -12.46 -23.34
C PRO A 187 3.34 -12.12 -23.55
N LEU A 188 2.52 -12.17 -22.50
CA LEU A 188 1.09 -11.86 -22.60
C LEU A 188 0.84 -10.39 -22.97
N VAL A 189 1.58 -9.46 -22.36
CA VAL A 189 1.52 -8.02 -22.73
C VAL A 189 1.85 -7.84 -24.21
N LYS A 190 2.87 -8.56 -24.71
CA LYS A 190 3.21 -8.54 -26.13
C LYS A 190 2.08 -9.09 -27.01
N GLU A 191 1.53 -10.26 -26.68
CA GLU A 191 0.40 -10.86 -27.42
C GLU A 191 -0.81 -9.91 -27.48
N ILE A 192 -1.14 -9.26 -26.37
CA ILE A 192 -2.22 -8.26 -26.30
C ILE A 192 -1.93 -7.05 -27.18
N SER A 193 -0.71 -6.52 -27.15
CA SER A 193 -0.32 -5.39 -28.01
C SER A 193 -0.40 -5.71 -29.51
N GLU A 194 -0.23 -6.99 -29.88
CA GLU A 194 -0.31 -7.49 -31.25
C GLU A 194 -1.76 -7.89 -31.64
N SER A 195 -2.66 -7.99 -30.66
CA SER A 195 -4.07 -8.34 -30.87
C SER A 195 -4.80 -7.33 -31.77
N GLN A 196 -5.69 -7.88 -32.60
CA GLN A 196 -6.55 -7.09 -33.47
C GLN A 196 -7.88 -6.71 -32.80
N LYS A 197 -8.18 -7.24 -31.60
CA LYS A 197 -9.40 -6.90 -30.87
C LYS A 197 -9.35 -5.42 -30.46
N ARG A 198 -10.44 -4.70 -30.72
CA ARG A 198 -10.60 -3.28 -30.39
C ARG A 198 -11.70 -3.13 -29.36
N LEU A 199 -11.33 -2.67 -28.17
CA LEU A 199 -12.25 -2.48 -27.06
C LEU A 199 -12.93 -1.10 -27.18
N LYS A 200 -14.19 -1.00 -26.75
CA LYS A 200 -14.98 0.25 -26.83
C LYS A 200 -14.66 1.18 -25.64
N THR A 201 -13.49 1.81 -25.65
CA THR A 201 -13.00 2.62 -24.52
C THR A 201 -13.40 4.09 -24.57
N SER A 202 -13.94 4.59 -25.69
CA SER A 202 -14.22 6.02 -25.88
C SER A 202 -15.18 6.60 -24.82
N ALA A 203 -16.19 5.82 -24.41
CA ALA A 203 -17.16 6.25 -23.41
C ALA A 203 -16.56 6.43 -22.00
N LEU A 204 -15.41 5.80 -21.72
CA LEU A 204 -14.74 5.93 -20.41
C LEU A 204 -14.14 7.33 -20.21
N SER A 205 -13.83 8.02 -21.31
CA SER A 205 -13.23 9.35 -21.31
C SER A 205 -14.22 10.49 -21.59
N GLU A 206 -15.51 10.17 -21.67
CA GLU A 206 -16.56 11.18 -21.78
C GLU A 206 -16.75 11.92 -20.45
N HIS A 207 -17.32 13.12 -20.53
CA HIS A 207 -17.57 13.94 -19.35
C HIS A 207 -18.46 13.20 -18.35
N PHE A 208 -18.02 13.12 -17.10
CA PHE A 208 -18.81 12.61 -15.99
C PHE A 208 -18.59 13.52 -14.79
N SER A 209 -19.59 14.32 -14.42
CA SER A 209 -19.39 15.38 -13.42
C SER A 209 -18.92 14.84 -12.06
N LYS A 210 -18.05 15.60 -11.40
CA LYS A 210 -17.52 15.27 -10.08
C LYS A 210 -18.60 14.95 -9.04
N GLU A 211 -19.69 15.73 -9.04
CA GLU A 211 -20.80 15.51 -8.11
C GLU A 211 -21.45 14.13 -8.31
N LYS A 212 -21.65 13.73 -9.56
CA LYS A 212 -22.24 12.43 -9.87
C LYS A 212 -21.28 11.28 -9.58
N GLN A 213 -19.98 11.43 -9.87
CA GLN A 213 -18.95 10.46 -9.46
C GLN A 213 -18.90 10.29 -7.93
N LYS A 214 -18.97 11.39 -7.17
CA LYS A 214 -19.03 11.37 -5.71
C LYS A 214 -20.24 10.61 -5.20
N ASN A 215 -21.43 10.89 -5.73
CA ASN A 215 -22.63 10.21 -5.27
C ASN A 215 -22.61 8.72 -5.64
N PHE A 216 -22.11 8.36 -6.82
CA PHE A 216 -21.93 6.97 -7.23
C PHE A 216 -20.95 6.22 -6.33
N THR A 217 -19.78 6.78 -6.07
CA THR A 217 -18.75 6.16 -5.20
C THR A 217 -19.22 6.00 -3.75
N LEU A 218 -20.04 6.92 -3.23
CA LEU A 218 -20.67 6.76 -1.91
C LEU A 218 -21.65 5.58 -1.85
N GLU A 219 -22.39 5.28 -2.92
CA GLU A 219 -23.24 4.09 -2.97
C GLU A 219 -22.39 2.81 -3.01
N LEU A 220 -21.30 2.81 -3.78
CA LEU A 220 -20.36 1.68 -3.80
C LEU A 220 -19.74 1.42 -2.42
N LEU A 221 -19.33 2.45 -1.68
CA LEU A 221 -18.76 2.29 -0.34
C LEU A 221 -19.73 1.62 0.64
N LYS A 222 -21.02 1.99 0.61
CA LYS A 222 -22.06 1.33 1.43
C LYS A 222 -22.19 -0.14 1.04
N GLN A 223 -22.23 -0.43 -0.26
CA GLN A 223 -22.29 -1.79 -0.75
C GLN A 223 -21.06 -2.60 -0.33
N LEU A 224 -19.88 -2.00 -0.35
CA LEU A 224 -18.59 -2.61 0.01
C LEU A 224 -18.35 -2.76 1.51
N ASN A 225 -19.36 -2.46 2.34
CA ASN A 225 -19.31 -2.53 3.81
C ASN A 225 -18.26 -1.61 4.46
N TYR A 226 -17.96 -0.47 3.85
CA TYR A 226 -17.25 0.60 4.55
C TYR A 226 -18.16 1.23 5.62
N ASP A 227 -17.70 1.26 6.87
CA ASP A 227 -18.47 1.80 7.98
C ASP A 227 -18.29 3.33 8.06
N PHE A 228 -19.34 4.07 7.71
CA PHE A 228 -19.39 5.53 7.78
C PHE A 228 -19.61 6.06 9.22
N GLU A 229 -19.98 5.23 10.19
CA GLU A 229 -19.96 5.62 11.60
C GLU A 229 -18.53 5.58 12.16
N ALA A 230 -17.64 4.83 11.51
CA ALA A 230 -16.23 4.68 11.85
C ALA A 230 -15.27 5.27 10.79
N GLY A 231 -15.77 6.17 9.93
CA GLY A 231 -15.00 6.69 8.81
C GLY A 231 -15.71 7.74 7.97
N ARG A 232 -15.00 8.30 6.99
CA ARG A 232 -15.53 9.25 6.00
C ARG A 232 -14.73 9.24 4.70
N LEU A 233 -15.33 9.77 3.63
CA LEU A 233 -14.70 9.98 2.32
C LEU A 233 -14.49 11.48 2.08
N ASP A 234 -13.26 11.86 1.75
CA ASP A 234 -12.88 13.23 1.38
C ASP A 234 -12.11 13.29 0.06
N GLU A 235 -11.93 14.49 -0.48
CA GLU A 235 -11.17 14.70 -1.71
C GLU A 235 -9.72 15.08 -1.39
N THR A 236 -8.80 14.57 -2.22
CA THR A 236 -7.40 14.97 -2.16
C THR A 236 -6.74 14.87 -3.55
N VAL A 237 -5.46 15.25 -3.63
CA VAL A 237 -4.66 15.18 -4.86
C VAL A 237 -4.18 13.75 -5.15
N HIS A 238 -3.75 13.02 -4.12
CA HIS A 238 -3.32 11.62 -4.18
C HIS A 238 -4.15 10.80 -3.20
N PRO A 239 -5.05 9.91 -3.64
CA PRO A 239 -5.86 9.08 -2.76
C PRO A 239 -5.01 8.34 -1.72
N PHE A 240 -5.58 8.19 -0.52
CA PHE A 240 -5.01 7.44 0.59
C PHE A 240 -6.07 7.10 1.64
N GLU A 241 -5.82 6.03 2.37
CA GLU A 241 -6.44 5.68 3.64
C GLU A 241 -5.55 6.16 4.81
N ILE A 242 -6.18 6.60 5.89
CA ILE A 242 -5.50 6.90 7.14
C ILE A 242 -6.34 6.53 8.35
N THR A 243 -5.72 5.75 9.23
CA THR A 243 -6.32 5.36 10.50
C THR A 243 -5.89 6.31 11.61
N LEU A 244 -6.86 7.00 12.20
CA LEU A 244 -6.65 7.89 13.35
C LEU A 244 -6.77 7.06 14.62
N ASN A 245 -7.84 6.28 14.70
CA ASN A 245 -8.06 5.23 15.67
C ASN A 245 -8.99 4.19 15.03
N ARG A 246 -9.23 3.06 15.71
CA ARG A 246 -10.06 1.96 15.18
C ARG A 246 -11.47 2.41 14.76
N GLY A 247 -12.04 3.42 15.41
CA GLY A 247 -13.35 3.99 15.12
C GLY A 247 -13.30 5.25 14.24
N ASP A 248 -12.16 5.60 13.66
CA ASP A 248 -11.99 6.73 12.74
C ASP A 248 -10.91 6.39 11.70
N VAL A 249 -11.35 5.63 10.70
CA VAL A 249 -10.57 5.16 9.56
C VAL A 249 -11.06 5.93 8.34
N ARG A 250 -10.25 6.83 7.79
CA ARG A 250 -10.68 7.77 6.74
C ARG A 250 -10.07 7.39 5.41
N ILE A 251 -10.84 7.58 4.35
CA ILE A 251 -10.38 7.39 2.98
C ILE A 251 -10.52 8.67 2.19
N THR A 252 -9.70 8.81 1.17
CA THR A 252 -9.76 9.95 0.25
C THR A 252 -9.74 9.49 -1.19
N THR A 253 -10.26 10.31 -2.10
CA THR A 253 -10.27 10.02 -3.54
C THR A 253 -10.00 11.27 -4.38
N ARG A 254 -9.77 11.07 -5.67
CA ARG A 254 -9.59 12.13 -6.66
C ARG A 254 -10.60 11.97 -7.79
N TYR A 255 -11.37 13.02 -8.06
CA TYR A 255 -12.32 13.03 -9.16
C TYR A 255 -11.69 13.59 -10.43
N ASP A 256 -11.78 12.83 -11.52
CA ASP A 256 -11.40 13.29 -12.85
C ASP A 256 -12.63 13.24 -13.75
N GLU A 257 -13.14 14.42 -14.14
CA GLU A 257 -14.34 14.51 -14.96
C GLU A 257 -14.14 13.99 -16.40
N LYS A 258 -12.91 13.65 -16.78
CA LYS A 258 -12.56 13.02 -18.07
C LYS A 258 -12.13 11.57 -17.93
N ASP A 259 -12.07 11.03 -16.72
CA ASP A 259 -11.84 9.61 -16.48
C ASP A 259 -12.39 9.20 -15.11
N PHE A 260 -13.65 8.80 -15.08
CA PHE A 260 -14.33 8.44 -13.83
C PHE A 260 -13.70 7.21 -13.13
N ARG A 261 -12.93 6.40 -13.86
CA ARG A 261 -12.26 5.22 -13.32
C ARG A 261 -11.31 5.60 -12.20
N MET A 262 -10.68 6.78 -12.27
CA MET A 262 -9.81 7.30 -11.21
C MET A 262 -10.54 7.39 -9.87
N ALA A 263 -11.75 7.95 -9.85
CA ALA A 263 -12.52 8.06 -8.62
C ALA A 263 -13.06 6.71 -8.18
N VAL A 264 -13.57 5.90 -9.12
CA VAL A 264 -14.20 4.61 -8.80
C VAL A 264 -13.18 3.63 -8.24
N PHE A 265 -12.15 3.28 -9.00
CA PHE A 265 -11.18 2.28 -8.56
C PHE A 265 -10.31 2.79 -7.41
N GLY A 266 -9.94 4.08 -7.42
CA GLY A 266 -9.26 4.69 -6.27
C GLY A 266 -10.08 4.59 -4.99
N THR A 267 -11.39 4.88 -5.04
CA THR A 267 -12.24 4.75 -3.84
C THR A 267 -12.39 3.30 -3.39
N ILE A 268 -12.52 2.35 -4.32
CA ILE A 268 -12.61 0.92 -4.00
C ILE A 268 -11.27 0.41 -3.41
N HIS A 269 -10.14 0.89 -3.92
CA HIS A 269 -8.80 0.59 -3.42
C HIS A 269 -8.67 1.03 -1.96
N GLU A 270 -8.90 2.31 -1.67
CA GLU A 270 -8.82 2.83 -0.30
C GLU A 270 -9.87 2.18 0.62
N CYS A 271 -11.04 1.79 0.09
CA CYS A 271 -12.04 1.03 0.84
C CYS A 271 -11.48 -0.32 1.32
N GLY A 272 -10.67 -1.02 0.53
CA GLY A 272 -10.08 -2.29 0.96
C GLY A 272 -9.11 -2.11 2.13
N HIS A 273 -8.28 -1.06 2.10
CA HIS A 273 -7.47 -0.66 3.25
C HIS A 273 -8.33 -0.35 4.47
N ALA A 274 -9.35 0.48 4.31
CA ALA A 274 -10.18 0.89 5.43
C ALA A 274 -10.98 -0.27 6.03
N VAL A 275 -11.48 -1.18 5.20
CA VAL A 275 -12.17 -2.38 5.66
C VAL A 275 -11.22 -3.28 6.44
N TYR A 276 -9.93 -3.37 6.09
CA TYR A 276 -8.95 -4.06 6.92
C TYR A 276 -8.86 -3.42 8.31
N GLU A 277 -8.54 -2.13 8.37
CA GLU A 277 -8.32 -1.41 9.63
C GLU A 277 -9.57 -1.37 10.52
N GLN A 278 -10.76 -1.18 9.94
CA GLN A 278 -12.06 -1.21 10.65
C GLN A 278 -12.41 -2.59 11.22
N ASN A 279 -11.75 -3.66 10.78
CA ASN A 279 -12.04 -5.04 11.18
C ASN A 279 -10.89 -5.71 11.96
N ILE A 280 -9.86 -4.96 12.35
CA ILE A 280 -8.89 -5.43 13.34
C ILE A 280 -9.61 -5.66 14.68
N ALA A 281 -9.22 -6.70 15.42
CA ALA A 281 -9.92 -7.08 16.65
C ALA A 281 -9.90 -5.94 17.68
N GLU A 282 -11.07 -5.59 18.23
CA GLU A 282 -11.27 -4.50 19.21
C GLU A 282 -10.32 -4.58 20.42
N LYS A 283 -9.94 -5.79 20.83
CA LYS A 283 -9.00 -6.01 21.96
C LYS A 283 -7.61 -5.40 21.75
N PHE A 284 -7.25 -5.03 20.51
CA PHE A 284 -5.98 -4.38 20.20
C PHE A 284 -6.07 -2.85 20.21
N GLU A 285 -7.26 -2.27 20.31
CA GLU A 285 -7.46 -0.83 20.23
C GLU A 285 -6.55 -0.07 21.21
N GLY A 286 -5.85 0.94 20.72
CA GLY A 286 -4.91 1.72 21.53
C GLY A 286 -3.57 1.05 21.80
N THR A 287 -3.28 -0.04 21.11
CA THR A 287 -1.98 -0.71 21.13
C THR A 287 -1.35 -0.65 19.74
N PRO A 288 -0.02 -0.80 19.61
CA PRO A 288 0.64 -0.87 18.31
C PRO A 288 0.24 -2.10 17.49
N LEU A 289 -0.51 -3.05 18.08
CA LEU A 289 -1.03 -4.22 17.37
C LEU A 289 -2.28 -3.91 16.54
N CYS A 290 -2.94 -2.76 16.78
CA CYS A 290 -4.12 -2.32 16.04
C CYS A 290 -3.74 -1.58 14.76
N SER A 291 -3.07 -2.30 13.86
CA SER A 291 -2.70 -1.85 12.53
C SER A 291 -2.39 -3.06 11.66
N GLY A 292 -2.40 -2.89 10.34
CA GLY A 292 -1.96 -3.91 9.40
C GLY A 292 -0.55 -4.45 9.68
N THR A 293 -0.36 -5.76 9.43
CA THR A 293 0.92 -6.45 9.74
C THR A 293 2.11 -5.99 8.88
N SER A 294 1.85 -5.56 7.65
CA SER A 294 2.85 -5.13 6.65
C SER A 294 2.14 -4.35 5.56
N MET A 295 2.90 -3.62 4.75
CA MET A 295 2.34 -2.90 3.62
C MET A 295 1.78 -3.84 2.55
N GLY A 296 2.37 -5.01 2.35
CA GLY A 296 1.98 -6.00 1.35
C GLY A 296 0.70 -6.69 1.74
N ILE A 297 0.51 -7.04 3.01
CA ILE A 297 -0.81 -7.52 3.47
C ILE A 297 -1.83 -6.38 3.40
N HIS A 298 -1.47 -5.13 3.70
CA HIS A 298 -2.37 -3.99 3.55
C HIS A 298 -2.82 -3.79 2.10
N GLU A 299 -1.86 -3.76 1.17
CA GLU A 299 -2.06 -3.68 -0.29
C GLU A 299 -2.79 -4.90 -0.84
N SER A 300 -2.65 -6.06 -0.21
CA SER A 300 -3.45 -7.22 -0.60
C SER A 300 -4.94 -6.98 -0.38
N GLN A 301 -5.32 -6.20 0.64
CA GLN A 301 -6.73 -5.91 0.89
C GLN A 301 -7.27 -4.84 -0.06
N SER A 302 -6.50 -3.77 -0.32
CA SER A 302 -6.89 -2.76 -1.31
C SER A 302 -7.00 -3.35 -2.72
N LEU A 303 -5.99 -4.12 -3.16
CA LEU A 303 -6.00 -4.77 -4.47
C LEU A 303 -7.03 -5.90 -4.55
N PHE A 304 -7.35 -6.58 -3.44
CA PHE A 304 -8.48 -7.53 -3.40
C PHE A 304 -9.79 -6.83 -3.75
N PHE A 305 -10.06 -5.70 -3.09
CA PHE A 305 -11.28 -4.93 -3.33
C PHE A 305 -11.27 -4.29 -4.72
N GLU A 306 -10.16 -3.68 -5.13
CA GLU A 306 -10.08 -3.02 -6.44
C GLU A 306 -10.20 -4.04 -7.59
N ASN A 307 -9.37 -5.07 -7.59
CA ASN A 307 -9.20 -5.93 -8.76
C ASN A 307 -10.11 -7.16 -8.73
N PHE A 308 -10.13 -7.87 -7.60
CA PHE A 308 -10.88 -9.14 -7.49
C PHE A 308 -12.38 -8.95 -7.20
N ILE A 309 -12.78 -7.75 -6.75
CA ILE A 309 -14.17 -7.33 -6.64
C ILE A 309 -14.50 -6.26 -7.69
N GLY A 310 -13.86 -5.09 -7.62
CA GLY A 310 -14.20 -3.92 -8.45
C GLY A 310 -13.97 -4.12 -9.94
N ARG A 311 -12.98 -4.92 -10.34
CA ARG A 311 -12.71 -5.28 -11.75
C ARG A 311 -13.19 -6.68 -12.13
N ASN A 312 -14.07 -7.27 -11.30
CA ASN A 312 -14.76 -8.52 -11.61
C ASN A 312 -16.05 -8.24 -12.40
N LYS A 313 -16.32 -9.05 -13.42
CA LYS A 313 -17.50 -8.94 -14.29
C LYS A 313 -18.82 -8.99 -13.52
N SER A 314 -18.92 -9.85 -12.51
CA SER A 314 -20.11 -10.03 -11.68
C SER A 314 -20.43 -8.81 -10.82
N PHE A 315 -19.43 -8.05 -10.38
CA PHE A 315 -19.64 -6.77 -9.71
C PHE A 315 -20.33 -5.76 -10.63
N TRP A 316 -19.95 -5.72 -11.91
CA TRP A 316 -20.56 -4.82 -12.89
C TRP A 316 -21.93 -5.26 -13.38
N LYS A 317 -22.22 -6.57 -13.43
CA LYS A 317 -23.60 -7.03 -13.65
C LYS A 317 -24.58 -6.47 -12.62
N LYS A 318 -24.13 -6.29 -11.37
CA LYS A 318 -24.92 -5.63 -10.32
C LYS A 318 -24.96 -4.11 -10.47
N ASN A 319 -23.82 -3.48 -10.74
CA ASN A 319 -23.64 -2.04 -10.57
C ASN A 319 -23.73 -1.21 -11.86
N TYR A 320 -23.83 -1.84 -13.03
CA TYR A 320 -23.84 -1.12 -14.30
C TYR A 320 -25.10 -0.28 -14.52
N ASP A 321 -26.27 -0.77 -14.08
CA ASP A 321 -27.50 0.03 -14.14
C ASP A 321 -27.41 1.25 -13.21
N LEU A 322 -26.85 1.08 -12.01
CA LEU A 322 -26.59 2.18 -11.08
C LEU A 322 -25.60 3.20 -11.69
N LEU A 323 -24.52 2.75 -12.31
CA LEU A 323 -23.58 3.63 -13.02
C LEU A 323 -24.30 4.47 -14.08
N LYS A 324 -25.17 3.85 -14.88
CA LYS A 324 -25.94 4.55 -15.93
C LYS A 324 -26.85 5.64 -15.35
N GLU A 325 -27.48 5.40 -14.20
CA GLU A 325 -28.33 6.39 -13.51
C GLU A 325 -27.56 7.67 -13.13
N TYR A 326 -26.29 7.54 -12.75
CA TYR A 326 -25.44 8.69 -12.43
C TYR A 326 -24.76 9.31 -13.66
N SER A 327 -24.47 8.52 -14.69
CA SER A 327 -23.80 8.98 -15.91
C SER A 327 -24.63 10.01 -16.71
N ASP A 328 -24.06 10.58 -17.76
CA ASP A 328 -24.72 11.50 -18.70
C ASP A 328 -25.21 10.78 -19.97
N GLY A 329 -25.30 9.44 -19.93
CA GLY A 329 -25.79 8.59 -21.01
C GLY A 329 -24.71 8.00 -21.91
N GLN A 330 -23.42 8.25 -21.62
CA GLN A 330 -22.29 7.71 -22.38
C GLN A 330 -22.22 6.18 -22.43
N PHE A 331 -22.92 5.50 -21.51
CA PHE A 331 -22.97 4.04 -21.41
C PHE A 331 -24.27 3.42 -21.95
N ASN A 332 -25.19 4.22 -22.50
CA ASN A 332 -26.52 3.73 -22.91
C ASN A 332 -26.48 2.70 -24.06
N ASP A 333 -25.52 2.85 -24.98
CA ASP A 333 -25.36 1.99 -26.16
C ASP A 333 -24.22 0.96 -26.00
N ILE A 334 -23.74 0.76 -24.76
CA ILE A 334 -22.66 -0.17 -24.42
C ILE A 334 -23.23 -1.28 -23.54
N SER A 335 -23.01 -2.53 -23.92
CA SER A 335 -23.42 -3.67 -23.08
C SER A 335 -22.53 -3.77 -21.82
N VAL A 336 -23.01 -4.44 -20.77
CA VAL A 336 -22.18 -4.65 -19.56
C VAL A 336 -20.90 -5.45 -19.87
N ASP A 337 -20.96 -6.35 -20.86
CA ASP A 337 -19.79 -7.11 -21.32
C ASP A 337 -18.77 -6.20 -22.02
N GLU A 338 -19.25 -5.32 -22.91
CA GLU A 338 -18.38 -4.35 -23.59
C GLU A 338 -17.78 -3.33 -22.62
N PHE A 339 -18.55 -2.92 -21.61
CA PHE A 339 -18.07 -2.07 -20.53
C PHE A 339 -17.00 -2.77 -19.69
N TYR A 340 -17.23 -4.04 -19.31
CA TYR A 340 -16.27 -4.86 -18.58
C TYR A 340 -14.95 -5.00 -19.33
N ASP A 341 -15.01 -5.30 -20.63
CA ASP A 341 -13.82 -5.36 -21.48
C ASP A 341 -13.11 -4.00 -21.49
N ALA A 342 -13.85 -2.89 -21.66
CA ALA A 342 -13.29 -1.56 -21.76
C ALA A 342 -12.57 -1.08 -20.47
N ILE A 343 -13.14 -1.30 -19.28
CA ILE A 343 -12.51 -0.90 -18.02
C ILE A 343 -11.25 -1.73 -17.69
N ASN A 344 -11.13 -2.92 -18.29
CA ASN A 344 -10.00 -3.83 -18.18
C ASN A 344 -9.11 -3.78 -19.42
N GLU A 345 -9.12 -2.67 -20.17
CA GLU A 345 -8.13 -2.44 -21.23
C GLU A 345 -6.72 -2.55 -20.64
N SER A 346 -5.90 -3.43 -21.22
CA SER A 346 -4.47 -3.48 -20.96
C SER A 346 -3.67 -2.85 -22.09
N LYS A 347 -2.75 -1.97 -21.70
CA LYS A 347 -1.78 -1.38 -22.61
C LYS A 347 -0.56 -0.88 -21.82
N PRO A 348 0.65 -1.03 -22.35
CA PRO A 348 1.81 -0.37 -21.78
C PRO A 348 1.57 1.14 -21.61
N SER A 349 1.80 1.65 -20.41
CA SER A 349 1.73 3.07 -20.08
C SER A 349 2.93 3.48 -19.23
N PHE A 350 3.23 4.77 -19.13
CA PHE A 350 4.39 5.23 -18.35
C PHE A 350 4.09 5.30 -16.86
N ILE A 351 2.85 5.65 -16.48
CA ILE A 351 2.48 6.01 -15.11
C ILE A 351 1.94 4.79 -14.35
N ARG A 352 2.70 4.31 -13.36
CA ARG A 352 2.38 3.12 -12.54
C ARG A 352 1.02 3.21 -11.88
N ILE A 353 0.68 4.37 -11.29
CA ILE A 353 -0.59 4.55 -10.57
C ILE A 353 -1.80 4.59 -11.51
N GLU A 354 -1.58 4.64 -12.83
CA GLU A 354 -2.61 4.61 -13.87
C GLU A 354 -2.50 3.34 -14.74
N ALA A 355 -1.58 2.43 -14.41
CA ALA A 355 -1.37 1.20 -15.14
C ALA A 355 -2.52 0.20 -14.90
N ASP A 356 -2.78 -0.62 -15.91
CA ASP A 356 -3.77 -1.69 -15.81
C ASP A 356 -3.26 -2.88 -14.98
N GLU A 357 -4.18 -3.79 -14.60
CA GLU A 357 -3.87 -4.96 -13.76
C GLU A 357 -2.73 -5.82 -14.31
N LEU A 358 -2.59 -5.95 -15.63
CA LEU A 358 -1.58 -6.80 -16.23
C LEU A 358 -0.19 -6.16 -16.20
N THR A 359 -0.12 -4.87 -16.54
CA THR A 359 1.16 -4.15 -16.64
C THR A 359 1.67 -3.63 -15.30
N TYR A 360 0.78 -3.41 -14.33
CA TYR A 360 1.11 -2.86 -13.01
C TYR A 360 2.28 -3.56 -12.29
N PRO A 361 2.33 -4.91 -12.20
CA PRO A 361 3.47 -5.59 -11.54
C PRO A 361 4.83 -5.30 -12.21
N LEU A 362 4.86 -5.06 -13.52
CA LEU A 362 6.10 -4.79 -14.24
C LEU A 362 6.70 -3.43 -13.82
N HIS A 363 5.86 -2.42 -13.58
CA HIS A 363 6.32 -1.13 -13.04
C HIS A 363 6.99 -1.26 -11.67
N VAL A 364 6.46 -2.15 -10.82
CA VAL A 364 7.04 -2.44 -9.49
C VAL A 364 8.38 -3.14 -9.64
N MET A 365 8.49 -4.12 -10.55
CA MET A 365 9.76 -4.82 -10.82
C MET A 365 10.86 -3.90 -11.32
N VAL A 366 10.55 -2.92 -12.18
CA VAL A 366 11.51 -1.89 -12.62
C VAL A 366 12.12 -1.18 -11.40
N ARG A 367 11.28 -0.72 -10.46
CA ARG A 367 11.73 0.01 -9.28
C ARG A 367 12.52 -0.87 -8.32
N TYR A 368 12.02 -2.07 -8.05
CA TYR A 368 12.70 -3.06 -7.20
C TYR A 368 14.13 -3.32 -7.68
N GLU A 369 14.32 -3.57 -8.97
CA GLU A 369 15.65 -3.87 -9.50
C GLU A 369 16.59 -2.66 -9.44
N LEU A 370 16.10 -1.46 -9.72
CA LEU A 370 16.90 -0.23 -9.60
C LEU A 370 17.30 0.03 -8.14
N GLU A 371 16.39 -0.18 -7.19
CA GLU A 371 16.72 -0.05 -5.77
C GLU A 371 17.76 -1.08 -5.34
N LYS A 372 17.59 -2.35 -5.72
CA LYS A 372 18.56 -3.41 -5.45
C LYS A 372 19.95 -3.03 -5.97
N GLU A 373 20.03 -2.58 -7.23
CA GLU A 373 21.28 -2.16 -7.86
C GLU A 373 21.90 -0.92 -7.19
N LEU A 374 21.09 0.05 -6.72
CA LEU A 374 21.57 1.21 -5.98
C LEU A 374 22.23 0.82 -4.65
N PHE A 375 21.60 -0.08 -3.88
CA PHE A 375 22.08 -0.45 -2.54
C PHE A 375 23.19 -1.49 -2.55
N ASP A 376 23.23 -2.35 -3.56
CA ASP A 376 24.37 -3.23 -3.82
C ASP A 376 25.56 -2.48 -4.45
N GLY A 377 25.32 -1.28 -4.97
CA GLY A 377 26.35 -0.35 -5.46
C GLY A 377 26.76 -0.58 -6.91
N THR A 378 25.99 -1.37 -7.66
CA THR A 378 26.18 -1.61 -9.10
C THR A 378 25.58 -0.50 -9.96
N LEU A 379 24.71 0.36 -9.39
CA LEU A 379 24.14 1.54 -10.02
C LEU A 379 24.44 2.80 -9.20
N GLN A 380 24.76 3.91 -9.89
CA GLN A 380 24.89 5.24 -9.29
C GLN A 380 23.65 6.08 -9.58
N VAL A 381 23.32 7.01 -8.68
CA VAL A 381 22.12 7.86 -8.80
C VAL A 381 22.10 8.66 -10.10
N LYS A 382 23.24 9.20 -10.55
CA LYS A 382 23.36 9.93 -11.82
C LYS A 382 22.96 9.10 -13.06
N ASP A 383 23.04 7.78 -12.97
CA ASP A 383 22.77 6.86 -14.10
C ASP A 383 21.33 6.32 -14.06
N LEU A 384 20.54 6.67 -13.03
CA LEU A 384 19.15 6.23 -12.87
C LEU A 384 18.23 6.58 -14.03
N PRO A 385 18.27 7.79 -14.65
CA PRO A 385 17.37 8.09 -15.75
C PRO A 385 17.52 7.11 -16.93
N ALA A 386 18.78 6.78 -17.28
CA ALA A 386 19.06 5.83 -18.35
C ALA A 386 18.63 4.41 -17.95
N ALA A 387 19.02 3.95 -16.77
CA ALA A 387 18.69 2.61 -16.28
C ALA A 387 17.17 2.39 -16.14
N TRP A 388 16.43 3.41 -15.69
CA TRP A 388 14.98 3.40 -15.64
C TRP A 388 14.37 3.21 -17.02
N ASN A 389 14.79 4.03 -17.98
CA ASN A 389 14.25 4.01 -19.34
C ASN A 389 14.55 2.67 -20.04
N ASP A 390 15.74 2.10 -19.82
CA ASP A 390 16.12 0.80 -20.38
C ASP A 390 15.29 -0.34 -19.79
N LYS A 391 14.99 -0.31 -18.48
CA LYS A 391 14.11 -1.32 -17.84
C LYS A 391 12.64 -1.17 -18.25
N MET A 392 12.14 0.06 -18.41
CA MET A 392 10.79 0.31 -18.94
C MET A 392 10.65 -0.25 -20.36
N GLU A 393 11.65 -0.03 -21.21
CA GLU A 393 11.65 -0.56 -22.58
C GLU A 393 11.73 -2.09 -22.59
N ALA A 394 12.57 -2.69 -21.72
CA ALA A 394 12.70 -4.13 -21.63
C ALA A 394 11.41 -4.83 -21.15
N TYR A 395 10.66 -4.24 -20.22
CA TYR A 395 9.52 -4.90 -19.58
C TYR A 395 8.18 -4.53 -20.21
N LEU A 396 8.02 -3.27 -20.63
CA LEU A 396 6.77 -2.74 -21.15
C LEU A 396 6.84 -2.42 -22.66
N GLY A 397 8.03 -2.47 -23.28
CA GLY A 397 8.20 -2.17 -24.70
C GLY A 397 8.06 -0.67 -25.05
N ILE A 398 8.09 0.20 -24.04
CA ILE A 398 7.94 1.66 -24.19
C ILE A 398 9.04 2.39 -23.43
N ARG A 399 9.42 3.57 -23.91
CA ARG A 399 10.50 4.38 -23.34
C ARG A 399 9.98 5.77 -22.97
N PRO A 400 10.12 6.23 -21.71
CA PRO A 400 9.72 7.58 -21.33
C PRO A 400 10.42 8.64 -22.20
N GLU A 401 9.67 9.66 -22.63
CA GLU A 401 10.21 10.76 -23.45
C GLU A 401 10.95 11.81 -22.61
N ASN A 402 10.65 11.86 -21.31
CA ASN A 402 11.14 12.85 -20.37
C ASN A 402 11.21 12.26 -18.95
N ASP A 403 11.92 12.93 -18.03
CA ASP A 403 12.15 12.43 -16.67
C ASP A 403 10.89 12.46 -15.80
N ALA A 404 9.90 13.33 -16.09
CA ALA A 404 8.65 13.41 -15.34
C ALA A 404 7.78 12.15 -15.49
N GLU A 405 7.81 11.53 -16.67
CA GLU A 405 7.20 10.22 -16.94
C GLU A 405 8.14 9.06 -16.61
N GLY A 406 9.44 9.34 -16.50
CA GLY A 406 10.50 8.42 -16.14
C GLY A 406 10.82 8.41 -14.64
N VAL A 407 12.09 8.62 -14.31
CA VAL A 407 12.65 8.47 -12.95
C VAL A 407 12.01 9.40 -11.90
N LEU A 408 11.44 10.54 -12.28
CA LEU A 408 10.79 11.49 -11.36
C LEU A 408 9.31 11.18 -11.12
N GLN A 409 8.77 10.13 -11.74
CA GLN A 409 7.35 9.84 -11.72
C GLN A 409 6.76 9.70 -10.31
N ASP A 410 7.48 9.03 -9.41
CA ASP A 410 7.02 8.68 -8.06
C ASP A 410 7.78 9.44 -6.97
N VAL A 411 7.07 9.84 -5.91
CA VAL A 411 7.62 10.60 -4.77
C VAL A 411 8.49 9.77 -3.81
N HIS A 412 8.32 8.45 -3.81
CA HIS A 412 8.85 7.54 -2.78
C HIS A 412 10.33 7.75 -2.45
N TRP A 413 11.19 7.91 -3.47
CA TRP A 413 12.62 8.12 -3.26
C TRP A 413 12.96 9.51 -2.69
N ALA A 414 12.15 10.53 -2.97
CA ALA A 414 12.30 11.85 -2.37
C ALA A 414 11.93 11.85 -0.88
N GLY A 415 10.93 11.07 -0.50
CA GLY A 415 10.57 10.79 0.90
C GLY A 415 11.39 9.66 1.54
N GLY A 416 12.43 9.14 0.88
CA GLY A 416 13.30 8.12 1.45
C GLY A 416 12.69 6.73 1.64
N SER A 417 11.56 6.43 1.01
CA SER A 417 10.83 5.15 1.13
C SER A 417 11.42 4.05 0.23
N PHE A 418 12.68 3.70 0.45
CA PHE A 418 13.35 2.58 -0.23
C PHE A 418 13.03 1.24 0.43
N GLY A 419 12.75 0.21 -0.37
CA GLY A 419 12.23 -1.08 0.09
C GLY A 419 10.70 -1.17 0.09
N TYR A 420 10.01 -0.07 -0.22
CA TYR A 420 8.55 0.04 -0.16
C TYR A 420 7.87 -0.54 -1.40
N PHE A 421 8.34 -0.22 -2.61
CA PHE A 421 7.66 -0.60 -3.84
C PHE A 421 7.33 -2.09 -3.97
N PRO A 422 8.20 -3.04 -3.56
CA PRO A 422 7.88 -4.46 -3.63
C PRO A 422 6.58 -4.83 -2.92
N SER A 423 6.16 -4.11 -1.88
CA SER A 423 4.90 -4.35 -1.16
C SER A 423 3.68 -4.28 -2.08
N TYR A 424 3.69 -3.45 -3.14
CA TYR A 424 2.59 -3.39 -4.10
C TYR A 424 2.42 -4.69 -4.91
N ALA A 425 3.52 -5.23 -5.46
CA ALA A 425 3.47 -6.47 -6.22
C ALA A 425 3.21 -7.68 -5.32
N LEU A 426 3.78 -7.67 -4.10
CA LEU A 426 3.49 -8.68 -3.08
C LEU A 426 2.02 -8.67 -2.68
N GLY A 427 1.46 -7.49 -2.43
CA GLY A 427 0.04 -7.33 -2.13
C GLY A 427 -0.84 -7.93 -3.21
N TYR A 428 -0.49 -7.71 -4.48
CA TYR A 428 -1.24 -8.30 -5.58
C TYR A 428 -1.15 -9.84 -5.62
N MET A 429 0.04 -10.39 -5.38
CA MET A 429 0.23 -11.85 -5.30
C MET A 429 -0.52 -12.47 -4.12
N TYR A 430 -0.44 -11.84 -2.94
CA TYR A 430 -1.21 -12.24 -1.76
C TYR A 430 -2.71 -12.21 -2.07
N ALA A 431 -3.22 -11.13 -2.68
CA ALA A 431 -4.63 -11.01 -3.03
C ALA A 431 -5.09 -12.14 -3.97
N ALA A 432 -4.28 -12.50 -4.98
CA ALA A 432 -4.58 -13.62 -5.88
C ALA A 432 -4.60 -14.96 -5.15
N GLN A 433 -3.63 -15.20 -4.27
CA GLN A 433 -3.53 -16.45 -3.49
C GLN A 433 -4.67 -16.57 -2.46
N PHE A 434 -5.01 -15.47 -1.78
CA PHE A 434 -6.18 -15.40 -0.90
C PHE A 434 -7.48 -15.61 -1.66
N LYS A 435 -7.62 -15.01 -2.85
CA LYS A 435 -8.79 -15.19 -3.71
C LYS A 435 -8.99 -16.66 -4.07
N GLU A 436 -7.94 -17.35 -4.50
CA GLU A 436 -8.03 -18.77 -4.88
C GLU A 436 -8.40 -19.66 -3.68
N ARG A 437 -7.85 -19.39 -2.50
CA ARG A 437 -8.29 -20.06 -1.27
C ARG A 437 -9.76 -19.74 -0.95
N MET A 438 -10.15 -18.48 -1.00
CA MET A 438 -11.49 -18.03 -0.66
C MET A 438 -12.55 -18.66 -1.56
N VAL A 439 -12.30 -18.82 -2.86
CA VAL A 439 -13.27 -19.45 -3.79
C VAL A 439 -13.54 -20.92 -3.43
N LYS A 440 -12.58 -21.61 -2.80
CA LYS A 440 -12.78 -22.98 -2.29
C LYS A 440 -13.74 -23.00 -1.09
N ASP A 441 -13.65 -21.98 -0.23
CA ASP A 441 -14.49 -21.86 0.96
C ASP A 441 -15.85 -21.18 0.68
N ILE A 442 -15.90 -20.31 -0.34
CA ILE A 442 -17.08 -19.58 -0.82
C ILE A 442 -17.25 -19.81 -2.34
N PRO A 443 -17.74 -21.00 -2.76
CA PRO A 443 -17.85 -21.34 -4.19
C PRO A 443 -18.84 -20.46 -4.97
N ASN A 444 -19.74 -19.76 -4.29
CA ASN A 444 -20.71 -18.83 -4.88
C ASN A 444 -20.23 -17.37 -4.88
N PHE A 445 -18.92 -17.11 -4.79
CA PHE A 445 -18.33 -15.76 -4.75
C PHE A 445 -18.91 -14.83 -5.82
N ASP A 446 -18.93 -15.25 -7.09
CA ASP A 446 -19.39 -14.39 -8.18
C ASP A 446 -20.90 -14.10 -8.08
N ALA A 447 -21.70 -15.07 -7.61
CA ALA A 447 -23.13 -14.84 -7.36
C ALA A 447 -23.36 -13.81 -6.25
N LEU A 448 -22.54 -13.81 -5.19
CA LEU A 448 -22.58 -12.78 -4.15
C LEU A 448 -22.31 -11.38 -4.71
N LEU A 449 -21.38 -11.26 -5.65
CA LEU A 449 -21.11 -9.99 -6.32
C LEU A 449 -22.28 -9.53 -7.20
N GLU A 450 -22.92 -10.45 -7.94
CA GLU A 450 -24.11 -10.14 -8.75
C GLU A 450 -25.32 -9.73 -7.90
N GLU A 451 -25.41 -10.24 -6.66
CA GLU A 451 -26.43 -9.82 -5.68
C GLU A 451 -26.08 -8.49 -5.01
N GLY A 452 -24.80 -8.13 -5.02
CA GLY A 452 -24.24 -6.96 -4.32
C GLY A 452 -24.03 -7.19 -2.82
N ASN A 453 -23.87 -8.44 -2.41
CA ASN A 453 -23.67 -8.83 -1.01
C ASN A 453 -22.21 -9.24 -0.76
N VAL A 454 -21.36 -8.28 -0.38
CA VAL A 454 -19.95 -8.58 -0.07
C VAL A 454 -19.71 -8.99 1.39
N THR A 455 -20.75 -9.01 2.23
CA THR A 455 -20.61 -9.33 3.66
C THR A 455 -19.91 -10.66 3.91
N PRO A 456 -20.25 -11.78 3.22
CA PRO A 456 -19.55 -13.05 3.42
C PRO A 456 -18.06 -12.99 3.03
N ILE A 457 -17.73 -12.19 2.02
CA ILE A 457 -16.34 -11.97 1.55
C ILE A 457 -15.56 -11.21 2.63
N ARG A 458 -16.12 -10.10 3.13
CA ARG A 458 -15.52 -9.31 4.23
C ARG A 458 -15.35 -10.14 5.49
N GLU A 459 -16.35 -10.95 5.86
CA GLU A 459 -16.29 -11.81 7.06
C GLU A 459 -15.17 -12.85 6.94
N TRP A 460 -15.02 -13.48 5.77
CA TRP A 460 -13.92 -14.41 5.52
C TRP A 460 -12.57 -13.70 5.62
N LEU A 461 -12.39 -12.53 4.99
CA LEU A 461 -11.14 -11.76 5.11
C LEU A 461 -10.88 -11.34 6.57
N THR A 462 -11.93 -11.01 7.31
CA THR A 462 -11.81 -10.62 8.72
C THR A 462 -11.35 -11.78 9.59
N GLU A 463 -11.97 -12.95 9.43
CA GLU A 463 -11.61 -14.15 10.17
C GLU A 463 -10.19 -14.62 9.84
N ASN A 464 -9.80 -14.54 8.58
CA ASN A 464 -8.54 -15.12 8.12
C ASN A 464 -7.35 -14.13 8.19
N ILE A 465 -7.62 -12.82 8.15
CA ILE A 465 -6.59 -11.79 7.97
C ILE A 465 -6.81 -10.63 8.94
N HIS A 466 -7.95 -9.93 8.86
CA HIS A 466 -8.08 -8.60 9.48
C HIS A 466 -7.95 -8.65 11.01
N GLN A 467 -8.63 -9.62 11.65
CA GLN A 467 -8.73 -9.67 13.10
C GLN A 467 -7.37 -9.76 13.82
N TYR A 468 -6.32 -10.18 13.11
CA TYR A 468 -5.00 -10.40 13.70
C TYR A 468 -4.19 -9.09 13.88
N GLY A 469 -4.49 -8.02 13.15
CA GLY A 469 -3.64 -6.81 13.16
C GLY A 469 -2.16 -7.17 12.99
N LYS A 470 -1.28 -6.63 13.83
CA LYS A 470 0.16 -6.99 13.84
C LYS A 470 0.55 -8.21 14.66
N THR A 471 -0.39 -9.04 15.12
CA THR A 471 -0.04 -10.20 15.98
C THR A 471 0.59 -11.37 15.24
N LYS A 472 0.42 -11.43 13.92
CA LYS A 472 1.03 -12.41 13.02
C LYS A 472 1.89 -11.70 12.00
N LYS A 473 2.96 -12.34 11.55
CA LYS A 473 3.80 -11.86 10.44
C LYS A 473 3.10 -12.10 9.10
N PRO A 474 3.51 -11.41 8.02
CA PRO A 474 2.89 -11.55 6.69
C PRO A 474 2.89 -12.99 6.17
N LEU A 475 4.05 -13.65 6.23
CA LEU A 475 4.19 -15.05 5.79
C LEU A 475 3.45 -16.04 6.69
N GLU A 476 3.25 -15.72 7.97
CA GLU A 476 2.43 -16.54 8.88
C GLU A 476 0.95 -16.45 8.50
N ILE A 477 0.44 -15.25 8.19
CA ILE A 477 -0.91 -15.08 7.65
C ILE A 477 -1.07 -15.86 6.34
N LEU A 478 -0.13 -15.73 5.42
CA LEU A 478 -0.22 -16.42 4.14
C LEU A 478 -0.30 -17.94 4.30
N GLU A 479 0.61 -18.52 5.10
CA GLU A 479 0.64 -19.96 5.37
C GLU A 479 -0.64 -20.42 6.08
N ASP A 480 -1.09 -19.71 7.12
CA ASP A 480 -2.29 -20.07 7.88
C ASP A 480 -3.55 -20.08 7.02
N VAL A 481 -3.67 -19.13 6.09
CA VAL A 481 -4.85 -18.99 5.22
C VAL A 481 -4.79 -19.96 4.06
N THR A 482 -3.64 -20.09 3.41
CA THR A 482 -3.53 -20.74 2.09
C THR A 482 -2.87 -22.11 2.14
N GLY A 483 -2.14 -22.42 3.21
CA GLY A 483 -1.42 -23.67 3.41
C GLY A 483 -0.10 -23.78 2.66
N GLU A 484 0.40 -22.67 2.10
CA GLU A 484 1.70 -22.59 1.45
C GLU A 484 2.29 -21.16 1.52
N GLY A 485 3.59 -21.06 1.22
CA GLY A 485 4.30 -19.79 1.10
C GLY A 485 3.90 -18.99 -0.16
N LEU A 486 4.59 -17.86 -0.37
CA LEU A 486 4.29 -16.96 -1.48
C LEU A 486 4.49 -17.64 -2.84
N ASN A 487 3.43 -17.64 -3.66
CA ASN A 487 3.42 -18.30 -4.96
C ASN A 487 2.84 -17.38 -6.05
N ALA A 488 3.70 -16.83 -6.90
CA ALA A 488 3.30 -15.91 -7.95
C ALA A 488 2.44 -16.54 -9.06
N ASN A 489 2.36 -17.87 -9.13
CA ASN A 489 1.56 -18.54 -10.16
C ASN A 489 0.07 -18.22 -10.04
N TYR A 490 -0.46 -18.00 -8.83
CA TYR A 490 -1.87 -17.63 -8.65
C TYR A 490 -2.21 -16.31 -9.34
N LEU A 491 -1.34 -15.31 -9.21
CA LEU A 491 -1.52 -14.03 -9.90
C LEU A 491 -1.35 -14.19 -11.41
N ALA A 492 -0.33 -14.94 -11.85
CA ALA A 492 -0.10 -15.18 -13.26
C ALA A 492 -1.27 -15.93 -13.92
N ASP A 493 -1.82 -16.96 -13.27
CA ASP A 493 -2.98 -17.73 -13.74
C ASP A 493 -4.23 -16.84 -13.84
N TYR A 494 -4.49 -16.01 -12.81
CA TYR A 494 -5.58 -15.03 -12.82
C TYR A 494 -5.47 -14.06 -14.00
N LEU A 495 -4.31 -13.43 -14.16
CA LEU A 495 -4.07 -12.46 -15.23
C LEU A 495 -4.16 -13.11 -16.61
N GLU A 496 -3.54 -14.27 -16.81
CA GLU A 496 -3.61 -14.99 -18.09
C GLU A 496 -5.03 -15.39 -18.45
N ALA A 497 -5.79 -15.98 -17.52
CA ALA A 497 -7.16 -16.39 -17.78
C ALA A 497 -8.04 -15.19 -18.16
N LYS A 498 -7.99 -14.12 -17.35
CA LYS A 498 -8.79 -12.90 -17.55
C LYS A 498 -8.46 -12.23 -18.88
N TYR A 499 -7.17 -12.00 -19.16
CA TYR A 499 -6.77 -11.22 -20.31
C TYR A 499 -6.81 -12.00 -21.63
N LYS A 500 -6.61 -13.32 -21.61
CA LYS A 500 -6.85 -14.15 -22.81
C LYS A 500 -8.34 -14.19 -23.18
N GLU A 501 -9.24 -14.20 -22.20
CA GLU A 501 -10.69 -14.07 -22.45
C GLU A 501 -11.01 -12.70 -23.06
N ILE A 502 -10.55 -11.60 -22.44
CA ILE A 502 -10.83 -10.23 -22.91
C ILE A 502 -10.27 -10.00 -24.31
N TYR A 503 -9.07 -10.50 -24.63
CA TYR A 503 -8.42 -10.24 -25.92
C TYR A 503 -8.59 -11.34 -26.97
N GLU A 504 -9.31 -12.42 -26.64
CA GLU A 504 -9.59 -13.59 -27.50
C GLU A 504 -8.31 -14.24 -28.05
N LEU A 505 -7.33 -14.49 -27.16
CA LEU A 505 -6.00 -15.03 -27.47
C LEU A 505 -5.90 -16.56 -27.37
#